data_AF-A0A523W5T7-F1
#
_entry.id   AF-A0A523W5T7-F1
#
_cell.length_a   1.000
_cell.length_b   1.000
_cell.length_c   1.000
_cell.angle_alpha   90.00
_cell.angle_beta   90.00
_cell.angle_gamma   90.00
#
_symmetry.space_group_name_H-M   'P 1'
#
loop_
_entity.id
_entity.type
_entity.pdbx_description
1 polymer ?
#
loop_
_entity_poly.entity_id
_entity_poly.type
_entity_poly.pdbx_seq_one_letter_code
_entity_poly.pdbx_strand_id
1 'polypeptide(L)'
;MTQKKPHILIVDDDESLCRTLSTILQSQGYHITIARTAKKAIEKTRSKYYNLALIDIKLPDMEGTKLLAKLQEITPKTMKIVVTGYPSIQNAVAALNLGADSYIMKPIAPTELLKMIANKLEAQRHTTKITGDVLVEWVRSQVAKQTSNFQEYLQENADELAAYDLTKTQAKIYITLTALGVASASEIANLSKIRREEVYRVLPTLEKRGLVIRKLGTPRRFSAIPPENGIDQLIRTKLDIMKEEIDSLREKQSRLILKLKAVRLPVQQESQSIEVIPNKNSTLMRLIEMTQNAKHQIDVVTSLEELKMAHINRSKTLTERLIKTVKIRAITETQKLDTLTKNYIKTSKAFNNPIELRQVQVPPFNLIIVDGNEAMWGKFKPKDED
;
A
#
# COMPACT_ATOMS: atom_id res chain seq x y z
N MET A 1 32.00 15.11 28.54
CA MET A 1 32.26 13.83 27.84
C MET A 1 32.25 14.07 26.34
N THR A 2 33.35 13.81 25.65
CA THR A 2 33.48 13.97 24.19
C THR A 2 32.45 13.08 23.48
N GLN A 3 31.52 13.67 22.71
CA GLN A 3 30.55 12.88 21.92
C GLN A 3 31.33 11.99 20.95
N LYS A 4 31.16 10.67 21.06
CA LYS A 4 31.73 9.69 20.13
C LYS A 4 31.17 9.98 18.73
N LYS A 5 32.05 10.34 17.79
CA LYS A 5 31.68 10.69 16.40
C LYS A 5 30.99 9.49 15.72
N PRO A 6 29.85 9.67 15.04
CA PRO A 6 29.14 8.58 14.39
C PRO A 6 30.00 7.87 13.34
N HIS A 7 29.87 6.54 13.27
CA HIS A 7 30.61 5.69 12.36
C HIS A 7 29.70 5.19 11.24
N ILE A 8 30.05 5.50 9.99
CA ILE A 8 29.25 5.18 8.81
C ILE A 8 29.98 4.11 7.98
N LEU A 9 29.24 3.09 7.57
CA LEU A 9 29.67 2.06 6.63
C LEU A 9 29.19 2.44 5.23
N ILE A 10 30.08 2.46 4.24
CA ILE A 10 29.71 2.61 2.83
C ILE A 10 29.90 1.26 2.15
N VAL A 11 28.85 0.73 1.54
CA VAL A 11 28.84 -0.55 0.81
C VAL A 11 28.46 -0.29 -0.63
N ASP A 12 29.47 -0.32 -1.48
CA ASP A 12 29.37 0.00 -2.91
C ASP A 12 30.59 -0.66 -3.58
N ASP A 13 30.62 -0.90 -4.89
CA ASP A 13 31.78 -1.42 -5.63
C ASP A 13 32.51 -0.36 -6.49
N ASP A 14 31.92 0.81 -6.73
CA ASP A 14 32.54 1.94 -7.44
C ASP A 14 33.54 2.73 -6.57
N GLU A 15 34.84 2.70 -6.93
CA GLU A 15 35.92 3.29 -6.11
C GLU A 15 35.93 4.80 -6.11
N SER A 16 35.59 5.40 -7.24
CA SER A 16 35.50 6.85 -7.36
C SER A 16 34.40 7.38 -6.45
N LEU A 17 33.24 6.73 -6.47
CA LEU A 17 32.10 7.12 -5.65
C LEU A 17 32.38 6.96 -4.15
N CYS A 18 32.95 5.82 -3.75
CA CYS A 18 33.30 5.57 -2.35
C CYS A 18 34.31 6.60 -1.81
N ARG A 19 35.32 6.96 -2.60
CA ARG A 19 36.29 8.01 -2.24
C ARG A 19 35.59 9.36 -2.08
N THR A 20 34.76 9.73 -3.05
CA THR A 20 34.01 11.00 -3.04
C THR A 20 33.10 11.11 -1.82
N LEU A 21 32.29 10.10 -1.54
CA LEU A 21 31.42 10.05 -0.38
C LEU A 21 32.22 10.05 0.93
N SER A 22 33.32 9.32 0.99
CA SER A 22 34.20 9.32 2.16
C SER A 22 34.74 10.71 2.46
N THR A 23 35.25 11.43 1.45
CA THR A 23 35.76 12.80 1.61
C THR A 23 34.68 13.75 2.13
N ILE A 24 33.48 13.72 1.53
CA ILE A 24 32.35 14.57 1.93
C ILE A 24 31.92 14.28 3.37
N LEU A 25 31.79 13.01 3.75
CA LEU A 25 31.31 12.64 5.08
C LEU A 25 32.37 12.85 6.16
N GLN A 26 33.65 12.62 5.84
CA GLN A 26 34.76 12.92 6.75
C GLN A 26 34.90 14.41 7.02
N SER A 27 34.63 15.28 6.04
CA SER A 27 34.65 16.74 6.25
C SER A 27 33.57 17.20 7.23
N GLN A 28 32.49 16.44 7.40
CA GLN A 28 31.45 16.65 8.41
C GLN A 28 31.76 15.98 9.76
N GLY A 29 32.95 15.39 9.90
CA GLY A 29 33.42 14.79 11.14
C GLY A 29 32.93 13.37 11.40
N TYR A 30 32.38 12.66 10.40
CA TYR A 30 32.02 11.25 10.53
C TYR A 30 33.24 10.34 10.36
N HIS A 31 33.26 9.22 11.08
CA HIS A 31 34.21 8.14 10.79
C HIS A 31 33.63 7.28 9.68
N ILE A 32 34.45 6.89 8.70
CA ILE A 32 34.00 6.13 7.53
C ILE A 32 34.75 4.81 7.44
N THR A 33 34.03 3.74 7.14
CA THR A 33 34.60 2.48 6.67
C THR A 33 33.97 2.09 5.35
N ILE A 34 34.77 1.62 4.40
CA ILE A 34 34.30 1.16 3.10
C ILE A 34 34.29 -0.37 3.04
N ALA A 35 33.24 -0.95 2.47
CA ALA A 35 33.15 -2.35 2.08
C ALA A 35 32.82 -2.44 0.58
N ARG A 36 33.66 -3.16 -0.18
CA ARG A 36 33.55 -3.27 -1.65
C ARG A 36 32.62 -4.38 -2.14
N THR A 37 32.11 -5.16 -1.21
CA THR A 37 31.34 -6.38 -1.44
C THR A 37 30.45 -6.57 -0.23
N ALA A 38 29.29 -7.20 -0.41
CA ALA A 38 28.39 -7.48 0.69
C ALA A 38 28.99 -8.43 1.75
N LYS A 39 29.79 -9.42 1.34
CA LYS A 39 30.49 -10.31 2.27
C LYS A 39 31.40 -9.53 3.23
N LYS A 40 32.23 -8.62 2.70
CA LYS A 40 33.06 -7.72 3.53
C LYS A 40 32.22 -6.81 4.44
N ALA A 41 31.05 -6.35 3.97
CA ALA A 41 30.15 -5.54 4.81
C ALA A 41 29.66 -6.36 6.02
N ILE A 42 29.23 -7.60 5.81
CA ILE A 42 28.78 -8.51 6.87
C ILE A 42 29.90 -8.84 7.85
N GLU A 43 31.10 -9.13 7.36
CA GLU A 43 32.28 -9.37 8.20
C GLU A 43 32.58 -8.17 9.09
N LYS A 44 32.59 -6.97 8.51
CA LYS A 44 32.83 -5.73 9.22
C LYS A 44 31.77 -5.43 10.27
N THR A 45 30.49 -5.64 9.97
CA THR A 45 29.39 -5.38 10.94
C THR A 45 29.36 -6.37 12.10
N ARG A 46 29.92 -7.58 11.93
CA ARG A 46 30.13 -8.52 13.05
C ARG A 46 31.23 -8.08 14.01
N SER A 47 32.28 -7.45 13.48
CA SER A 47 33.45 -7.02 14.27
C SER A 47 33.30 -5.63 14.90
N LYS A 48 32.48 -4.76 14.31
CA LYS A 48 32.38 -3.35 14.72
C LYS A 48 30.96 -2.82 14.53
N TYR A 49 30.52 -2.02 15.48
CA TYR A 49 29.25 -1.30 15.37
C TYR A 49 29.36 -0.09 14.43
N TYR A 50 28.32 0.10 13.62
CA TYR A 50 28.13 1.26 12.75
C TYR A 50 26.80 1.92 13.08
N ASN A 51 26.81 3.25 13.11
CA ASN A 51 25.61 4.04 13.31
C ASN A 51 24.73 4.02 12.06
N LEU A 52 25.34 4.07 10.87
CA LEU A 52 24.61 4.13 9.61
C LEU A 52 25.35 3.33 8.53
N ALA A 53 24.62 2.69 7.62
CA ALA A 53 25.13 2.01 6.45
C ALA A 53 24.50 2.59 5.18
N LEU A 54 25.33 3.04 4.24
CA LEU A 54 24.93 3.36 2.86
C LEU A 54 25.14 2.12 2.01
N ILE A 55 24.11 1.63 1.32
CA ILE A 55 24.12 0.32 0.66
C ILE A 55 23.70 0.44 -0.81
N ASP A 56 24.58 0.07 -1.74
CA ASP A 56 24.18 -0.11 -3.14
C ASP A 56 23.36 -1.40 -3.32
N ILE A 57 22.41 -1.35 -4.26
CA ILE A 57 21.58 -2.48 -4.66
C ILE A 57 22.38 -3.45 -5.53
N LYS A 58 23.22 -2.94 -6.43
CA LYS A 58 24.07 -3.79 -7.27
C LYS A 58 25.44 -3.89 -6.63
N LEU A 59 25.72 -5.03 -6.01
CA LEU A 59 27.05 -5.38 -5.54
C LEU A 59 27.54 -6.61 -6.33
N PRO A 60 28.86 -6.78 -6.51
CA PRO A 60 29.42 -7.84 -7.35
C PRO A 60 29.15 -9.25 -6.82
N ASP A 61 28.84 -9.42 -5.53
CA ASP A 61 28.71 -10.72 -4.88
C ASP A 61 27.29 -11.08 -4.40
N MET A 62 26.40 -10.10 -4.24
CA MET A 62 24.95 -10.32 -4.00
C MET A 62 24.15 -9.04 -4.21
N GLU A 63 22.83 -9.15 -4.34
CA GLU A 63 21.95 -7.97 -4.33
C GLU A 63 21.93 -7.29 -2.95
N GLY A 64 21.97 -5.96 -2.95
CA GLY A 64 21.95 -5.13 -1.75
C GLY A 64 20.69 -5.29 -0.90
N THR A 65 19.55 -5.66 -1.49
CA THR A 65 18.31 -6.02 -0.77
C THR A 65 18.50 -7.27 0.10
N LYS A 66 19.27 -8.26 -0.38
CA LYS A 66 19.63 -9.44 0.41
C LYS A 66 20.62 -9.10 1.51
N LEU A 67 21.56 -8.20 1.25
CA LEU A 67 22.46 -7.68 2.27
C LEU A 67 21.68 -6.94 3.37
N LEU A 68 20.72 -6.10 2.98
CA LEU A 68 19.87 -5.35 3.89
C LEU A 68 19.14 -6.29 4.88
N ALA A 69 18.50 -7.35 4.38
CA ALA A 69 17.84 -8.34 5.23
C ALA A 69 18.81 -8.97 6.25
N LYS A 70 20.01 -9.34 5.81
CA LYS A 70 21.05 -9.89 6.70
C LYS A 70 21.53 -8.88 7.74
N LEU A 71 21.72 -7.62 7.36
CA LEU A 71 22.14 -6.57 8.28
C LEU A 71 21.03 -6.20 9.28
N GLN A 72 19.76 -6.40 8.92
CA GLN A 72 18.64 -6.25 9.84
C GLN A 72 18.70 -7.29 10.97
N GLU A 73 19.09 -8.53 10.66
CA GLU A 73 19.28 -9.59 11.66
C GLU A 73 20.53 -9.37 12.52
N ILE A 74 21.66 -9.01 11.90
CA ILE A 74 22.96 -8.90 12.60
C ILE A 74 23.07 -7.58 13.39
N THR A 75 22.59 -6.48 12.81
CA THR A 75 22.73 -5.12 13.35
C THR A 75 21.42 -4.35 13.24
N PRO A 76 20.38 -4.72 14.01
CA PRO A 76 19.07 -4.09 13.92
C PRO A 76 19.09 -2.59 14.24
N LYS A 77 20.01 -2.15 15.12
CA LYS A 77 20.13 -0.74 15.54
C LYS A 77 20.84 0.17 14.54
N THR A 78 21.55 -0.37 13.56
CA THR A 78 22.22 0.43 12.52
C THR A 78 21.18 0.99 11.56
N MET A 79 21.24 2.27 11.24
CA MET A 79 20.38 2.87 10.21
C MET A 79 20.85 2.41 8.82
N LYS A 80 19.96 1.95 7.94
CA LYS A 80 20.29 1.47 6.59
C LYS A 80 19.66 2.36 5.54
N ILE A 81 20.48 2.92 4.66
CA ILE A 81 20.05 3.76 3.56
C ILE A 81 20.48 3.11 2.27
N VAL A 82 19.52 2.82 1.39
CA VAL A 82 19.79 2.25 0.08
C VAL A 82 20.13 3.38 -0.90
N VAL A 83 21.19 3.21 -1.68
CA VAL A 83 21.73 4.21 -2.59
C VAL A 83 22.06 3.56 -3.93
N THR A 84 21.27 3.79 -4.98
CA THR A 84 21.40 3.04 -6.24
C THR A 84 21.39 3.90 -7.50
N GLY A 85 22.20 3.51 -8.50
CA GLY A 85 22.13 4.06 -9.87
C GLY A 85 21.16 3.32 -10.79
N TYR A 86 20.52 2.25 -10.31
CA TYR A 86 19.57 1.43 -11.06
C TYR A 86 18.22 1.37 -10.31
N PRO A 87 17.45 2.47 -10.32
CA PRO A 87 16.18 2.52 -9.63
C PRO A 87 15.15 1.62 -10.33
N SER A 88 14.34 0.91 -9.54
CA SER A 88 13.11 0.30 -10.01
C SER A 88 12.07 0.36 -8.89
N ILE A 89 10.78 0.47 -9.25
CA ILE A 89 9.68 0.49 -8.28
C ILE A 89 9.73 -0.77 -7.41
N GLN A 90 9.99 -1.92 -8.02
CA GLN A 90 10.10 -3.21 -7.33
C GLN A 90 11.23 -3.22 -6.29
N ASN A 91 12.40 -2.66 -6.62
CA ASN A 91 13.54 -2.63 -5.72
C ASN A 91 13.35 -1.62 -4.58
N ALA A 92 12.72 -0.47 -4.83
CA ALA A 92 12.40 0.50 -3.79
C ALA A 92 11.40 -0.05 -2.77
N VAL A 93 10.32 -0.67 -3.26
CA VAL A 93 9.31 -1.33 -2.41
C VAL A 93 9.92 -2.50 -1.62
N ALA A 94 10.73 -3.34 -2.26
CA ALA A 94 11.41 -4.44 -1.58
C ALA A 94 12.39 -3.95 -0.50
N ALA A 95 13.18 -2.91 -0.77
CA ALA A 95 14.11 -2.34 0.20
C ALA A 95 13.37 -1.80 1.44
N LEU A 96 12.26 -1.07 1.26
CA LEU A 96 11.47 -0.55 2.37
C LEU A 96 10.85 -1.68 3.20
N ASN A 97 10.25 -2.68 2.55
CA ASN A 97 9.69 -3.86 3.22
C ASN A 97 10.72 -4.68 4.01
N LEU A 98 11.99 -4.63 3.60
CA LEU A 98 13.11 -5.33 4.25
C LEU A 98 13.81 -4.48 5.33
N GLY A 99 13.25 -3.31 5.67
CA GLY A 99 13.73 -2.49 6.78
C GLY A 99 14.80 -1.46 6.40
N ALA A 100 14.82 -0.98 5.15
CA ALA A 100 15.59 0.22 4.81
C ALA A 100 14.94 1.45 5.45
N ASP A 101 15.74 2.27 6.11
CA ASP A 101 15.28 3.53 6.71
C ASP A 101 15.06 4.62 5.66
N SER A 102 15.73 4.52 4.51
CA SER A 102 15.60 5.44 3.37
C SER A 102 16.13 4.84 2.09
N TYR A 103 15.72 5.44 0.96
CA TYR A 103 16.12 5.06 -0.39
C TYR A 103 16.48 6.32 -1.19
N ILE A 104 17.65 6.32 -1.81
CA ILE A 104 18.16 7.42 -2.63
C ILE A 104 18.62 6.91 -4.01
N MET A 105 18.32 7.70 -5.03
CA MET A 105 18.77 7.48 -6.40
C MET A 105 20.07 8.25 -6.68
N LYS A 106 21.02 7.63 -7.37
CA LYS A 106 22.20 8.31 -7.94
C LYS A 106 21.77 9.03 -9.25
N PRO A 107 22.28 10.23 -9.57
CA PRO A 107 23.30 10.99 -8.83
C PRO A 107 22.74 11.66 -7.56
N ILE A 108 23.54 11.68 -6.51
CA ILE A 108 23.12 12.17 -5.19
C ILE A 108 23.64 13.58 -4.99
N ALA A 109 22.77 14.52 -4.64
CA ALA A 109 23.19 15.83 -4.19
C ALA A 109 23.87 15.73 -2.80
N PRO A 110 25.13 16.18 -2.62
CA PRO A 110 25.83 16.08 -1.34
C PRO A 110 25.05 16.70 -0.17
N THR A 111 24.38 17.83 -0.41
CA THR A 111 23.59 18.54 0.59
C THR A 111 22.38 17.73 1.06
N GLU A 112 21.73 17.01 0.15
CA GLU A 112 20.57 16.15 0.45
C GLU A 112 21.00 14.92 1.25
N LEU A 113 22.10 14.27 0.84
CA LEU A 113 22.67 13.13 1.55
C LEU A 113 23.06 13.49 2.99
N LEU A 114 23.71 14.64 3.18
CA LEU A 114 24.14 15.11 4.49
C LEU A 114 22.95 15.40 5.41
N LYS A 115 21.92 16.07 4.91
CA LYS A 115 20.68 16.33 5.67
C LYS A 115 20.01 15.02 6.08
N MET A 116 19.88 14.07 5.16
CA MET A 116 19.27 12.78 5.46
C MET A 116 20.07 11.99 6.50
N ILE A 117 21.40 11.92 6.36
CA ILE A 117 22.28 11.26 7.34
C ILE A 117 22.16 11.91 8.72
N ALA A 118 22.17 13.25 8.79
CA ALA A 118 22.00 13.97 10.04
C ALA A 118 20.65 13.61 10.71
N ASN A 119 19.55 13.69 9.97
CA ASN A 119 18.22 13.35 10.47
C ASN A 119 18.13 11.90 10.98
N LYS A 120 18.69 10.94 10.25
CA LYS A 120 18.67 9.52 10.66
C LYS A 120 19.56 9.24 11.87
N LEU A 121 20.71 9.90 11.97
CA LEU A 121 21.58 9.80 13.14
C LEU A 121 20.99 10.48 14.36
N GLU A 122 20.27 11.59 14.20
CA GLU A 122 19.50 12.21 15.28
C GLU A 122 18.39 11.30 15.75
N ALA A 123 17.57 10.76 14.84
CA ALA A 123 16.54 9.77 15.17
C ALA A 123 17.15 8.58 15.95
N GLN A 124 18.28 8.03 15.49
CA GLN A 124 19.01 6.97 16.20
C GLN A 124 19.47 7.39 17.61
N ARG A 125 19.97 8.63 17.75
CA ARG A 125 20.39 9.19 19.05
C ARG A 125 19.21 9.40 19.98
N HIS A 126 18.05 9.80 19.46
CA HIS A 126 16.82 9.88 20.24
C HIS A 126 16.38 8.48 20.69
N THR A 127 16.36 7.49 19.80
CA THR A 127 16.05 6.09 20.17
C THR A 127 17.04 5.51 21.20
N THR A 128 18.31 5.99 21.22
CA THR A 128 19.36 5.53 22.16
C THR A 128 19.44 6.35 23.46
N LYS A 129 19.05 7.63 23.46
CA LYS A 129 19.01 8.51 24.66
C LYS A 129 17.73 8.33 25.47
N ILE A 130 16.68 7.75 24.89
CA ILE A 130 15.38 7.57 25.55
C ILE A 130 15.35 6.35 26.49
N THR A 131 16.36 5.46 26.48
CA THR A 131 16.23 4.10 27.04
C THR A 131 16.80 3.84 28.45
N GLY A 132 17.17 4.83 29.26
CA GLY A 132 17.76 4.53 30.58
C GLY A 132 17.23 5.42 31.69
N ASP A 133 17.82 6.59 31.84
CA ASP A 133 17.68 7.35 33.09
C ASP A 133 16.88 8.64 32.92
N VAL A 134 16.91 9.26 31.73
CA VAL A 134 16.29 10.58 31.52
C VAL A 134 14.78 10.50 31.25
N LEU A 135 14.23 9.40 30.71
CA LEU A 135 12.78 9.31 30.51
C LEU A 135 12.04 9.15 31.84
N VAL A 136 12.62 8.44 32.82
CA VAL A 136 12.03 8.35 34.16
C VAL A 136 12.14 9.69 34.88
N GLU A 137 13.26 10.41 34.75
CA GLU A 137 13.43 11.76 35.32
C GLU A 137 12.54 12.81 34.65
N TRP A 138 12.38 12.76 33.32
CA TRP A 138 11.57 13.69 32.51
C TRP A 138 10.09 13.39 32.62
N VAL A 139 9.67 12.12 32.64
CA VAL A 139 8.29 11.72 32.95
C VAL A 139 7.97 12.07 34.40
N ARG A 140 8.86 11.86 35.38
CA ARG A 140 8.63 12.34 36.76
C ARG A 140 8.58 13.88 36.85
N SER A 141 9.40 14.58 36.06
CA SER A 141 9.45 16.05 35.98
C SER A 141 8.23 16.67 35.29
N GLN A 142 7.67 16.03 34.26
CA GLN A 142 6.52 16.53 33.48
C GLN A 142 5.17 16.02 34.02
N VAL A 143 5.11 14.80 34.55
CA VAL A 143 3.87 14.23 35.16
C VAL A 143 3.51 14.94 36.47
N ALA A 144 4.47 15.56 37.15
CA ALA A 144 4.17 16.40 38.31
C ALA A 144 3.43 17.70 37.96
N LYS A 145 3.36 18.12 36.68
CA LYS A 145 2.74 19.39 36.29
C LYS A 145 1.49 19.31 35.41
N GLN A 146 1.15 18.20 34.75
CA GLN A 146 -0.14 18.10 34.01
C GLN A 146 -0.70 16.66 33.90
N THR A 147 -1.32 16.14 34.96
CA THR A 147 -2.12 14.90 34.88
C THR A 147 -3.40 15.07 34.03
N SER A 148 -3.91 16.31 33.88
CA SER A 148 -5.12 16.61 33.11
C SER A 148 -4.91 16.47 31.59
N ASN A 149 -3.76 16.95 31.08
CA ASN A 149 -3.48 16.98 29.65
C ASN A 149 -3.28 15.56 29.05
N PHE A 150 -2.75 14.62 29.84
CA PHE A 150 -2.60 13.25 29.39
C PHE A 150 -3.93 12.49 29.26
N GLN A 151 -4.92 12.79 30.12
CA GLN A 151 -6.23 12.12 30.02
C GLN A 151 -7.01 12.57 28.79
N GLU A 152 -6.91 13.84 28.42
CA GLU A 152 -7.49 14.40 27.20
C GLU A 152 -6.84 13.77 25.97
N TYR A 153 -5.50 13.78 25.90
CA TYR A 153 -4.73 13.08 24.88
C TYR A 153 -5.11 11.60 24.76
N LEU A 154 -5.20 10.90 25.89
CA LEU A 154 -5.54 9.47 25.93
C LEU A 154 -6.95 9.21 25.37
N GLN A 155 -7.90 10.11 25.63
CA GLN A 155 -9.27 9.97 25.16
C GLN A 155 -9.38 10.21 23.65
N GLU A 156 -8.81 11.31 23.16
CA GLU A 156 -8.83 11.68 21.74
C GLU A 156 -8.18 10.59 20.86
N ASN A 157 -6.97 10.17 21.22
CA ASN A 157 -6.21 9.21 20.44
C ASN A 157 -6.78 7.78 20.56
N ALA A 158 -7.48 7.45 21.64
CA ALA A 158 -8.13 6.15 21.77
C ALA A 158 -9.31 5.99 20.82
N ASP A 159 -10.02 7.08 20.50
CA ASP A 159 -11.13 7.05 19.54
C ASP A 159 -10.62 6.85 18.11
N GLU A 160 -9.52 7.50 17.74
CA GLU A 160 -8.87 7.29 16.44
C GLU A 160 -8.35 5.84 16.31
N LEU A 161 -7.68 5.32 17.33
CA LEU A 161 -7.13 3.97 17.28
C LEU A 161 -8.22 2.89 17.33
N ALA A 162 -9.39 3.17 17.91
CA ALA A 162 -10.53 2.26 17.90
C ALA A 162 -11.09 2.01 16.49
N ALA A 163 -10.89 2.94 15.54
CA ALA A 163 -11.26 2.74 14.13
C ALA A 163 -10.54 1.54 13.48
N TYR A 164 -9.41 1.13 14.05
CA TYR A 164 -8.62 -0.03 13.63
C TYR A 164 -9.05 -1.33 14.33
N ASP A 165 -10.35 -1.49 14.61
CA ASP A 165 -10.94 -2.69 15.21
C ASP A 165 -10.49 -2.98 16.65
N LEU A 166 -10.09 -1.96 17.41
CA LEU A 166 -9.79 -2.07 18.83
C LEU A 166 -10.95 -1.56 19.68
N THR A 167 -11.13 -2.14 20.86
CA THR A 167 -11.99 -1.51 21.87
C THR A 167 -11.31 -0.25 22.43
N LYS A 168 -12.11 0.70 22.90
CA LYS A 168 -11.57 1.93 23.53
C LYS A 168 -10.62 1.60 24.71
N THR A 169 -10.94 0.58 25.50
CA THR A 169 -10.07 0.09 26.59
C THR A 169 -8.74 -0.46 26.06
N GLN A 170 -8.77 -1.26 24.98
CA GLN A 170 -7.58 -1.76 24.31
C GLN A 170 -6.68 -0.63 23.80
N ALA A 171 -7.27 0.34 23.13
CA ALA A 171 -6.57 1.50 22.60
C ALA A 171 -5.89 2.31 23.72
N LYS A 172 -6.64 2.62 24.79
CA LYS A 172 -6.11 3.33 25.96
C LYS A 172 -4.92 2.61 26.61
N ILE A 173 -5.02 1.29 26.79
CA ILE A 173 -3.93 0.50 27.37
C ILE A 173 -2.69 0.53 26.48
N TYR A 174 -2.86 0.41 25.17
CA TYR A 174 -1.76 0.47 24.21
C TYR A 174 -1.06 1.85 24.19
N ILE A 175 -1.83 2.93 24.15
CA ILE A 175 -1.31 4.32 24.23
C ILE A 175 -0.55 4.53 25.54
N THR A 176 -1.13 4.09 26.66
CA THR A 176 -0.51 4.19 27.99
C THR A 176 0.80 3.42 28.05
N LEU A 177 0.85 2.21 27.50
CA LEU A 177 2.08 1.43 27.42
C LEU A 177 3.13 2.08 26.52
N THR A 178 2.72 2.73 25.44
CA THR A 178 3.63 3.49 24.57
C THR A 178 4.27 4.65 25.32
N ALA A 179 3.49 5.36 26.15
CA ALA A 179 3.99 6.46 26.98
C ALA A 179 4.92 5.97 28.10
N LEU A 180 4.62 4.83 28.74
CA LEU A 180 5.43 4.28 29.84
C LEU A 180 6.66 3.49 29.38
N GLY A 181 6.68 3.03 28.13
CA GLY A 181 7.71 2.14 27.58
C GLY A 181 7.60 0.71 28.11
N VAL A 182 8.00 0.47 29.38
CA VAL A 182 7.91 -0.84 30.04
C VAL A 182 7.24 -0.69 31.40
N ALA A 183 6.06 -1.29 31.56
CA ALA A 183 5.24 -1.11 32.75
C ALA A 183 4.58 -2.40 33.25
N SER A 184 4.30 -2.45 34.54
CA SER A 184 3.43 -3.43 35.18
C SER A 184 1.96 -3.07 34.98
N ALA A 185 1.06 -4.06 35.16
CA ALA A 185 -0.38 -3.82 35.07
C ALA A 185 -0.88 -2.72 36.03
N SER A 186 -0.24 -2.57 37.19
CA SER A 186 -0.59 -1.53 38.17
C SER A 186 -0.22 -0.13 37.69
N GLU A 187 0.96 0.04 37.07
CA GLU A 187 1.41 1.31 36.52
C GLU A 187 0.53 1.75 35.34
N ILE A 188 0.17 0.80 34.47
CA ILE A 188 -0.77 1.02 33.36
C ILE A 188 -2.12 1.47 33.92
N ALA A 189 -2.69 0.72 34.86
CA ALA A 189 -4.00 1.01 35.45
C ALA A 189 -4.07 2.42 36.07
N ASN A 190 -3.01 2.83 36.78
CA ASN A 190 -2.94 4.13 37.43
C ASN A 190 -2.92 5.29 36.43
N LEU A 191 -2.09 5.18 35.39
CA LEU A 191 -1.94 6.23 34.39
C LEU A 191 -3.13 6.30 33.42
N SER A 192 -3.67 5.14 33.02
CA SER A 192 -4.80 5.08 32.09
C SER A 192 -6.17 5.29 32.76
N LYS A 193 -6.22 5.34 34.09
CA LYS A 193 -7.46 5.33 34.90
C LYS A 193 -8.39 4.15 34.57
N ILE A 194 -7.81 3.02 34.19
CA ILE A 194 -8.55 1.77 33.94
C ILE A 194 -8.35 0.85 35.14
N ARG A 195 -9.41 0.14 35.55
CA ARG A 195 -9.33 -0.82 36.65
C ARG A 195 -8.30 -1.91 36.35
N ARG A 196 -7.49 -2.26 37.35
CA ARG A 196 -6.35 -3.17 37.18
C ARG A 196 -6.78 -4.56 36.68
N GLU A 197 -7.95 -5.04 37.09
CA GLU A 197 -8.52 -6.32 36.63
C GLU A 197 -8.82 -6.29 35.12
N GLU A 198 -9.29 -5.14 34.64
CA GLU A 198 -9.61 -4.92 33.23
C GLU A 198 -8.32 -4.86 32.40
N VAL A 199 -7.27 -4.23 32.92
CA VAL A 199 -5.93 -4.26 32.32
C VAL A 199 -5.43 -5.71 32.15
N TYR A 200 -5.54 -6.55 33.18
CA TYR A 200 -5.14 -7.96 33.07
C TYR A 200 -5.96 -8.76 32.05
N ARG A 201 -7.25 -8.44 31.88
CA ARG A 201 -8.11 -9.09 30.89
C ARG A 201 -7.73 -8.69 29.46
N VAL A 202 -7.35 -7.44 29.27
CA VAL A 202 -7.08 -6.87 27.94
C VAL A 202 -5.68 -7.21 27.43
N LEU A 203 -4.67 -7.23 28.29
CA LEU A 203 -3.27 -7.45 27.87
C LEU A 203 -3.06 -8.73 27.01
N PRO A 204 -3.62 -9.90 27.34
CA PRO A 204 -3.51 -11.09 26.50
C PRO A 204 -4.10 -10.91 25.10
N THR A 205 -5.18 -10.15 24.97
CA THR A 205 -5.80 -9.86 23.66
C THR A 205 -4.93 -8.94 22.81
N LEU A 206 -4.28 -7.96 23.44
CA LEU A 206 -3.32 -7.08 22.77
C LEU A 206 -2.03 -7.82 22.39
N GLU A 207 -1.58 -8.78 23.20
CA GLU A 207 -0.48 -9.68 22.85
C GLU A 207 -0.82 -10.53 21.62
N LYS A 208 -1.99 -11.16 21.60
CA LYS A 208 -2.45 -11.98 20.45
C LYS A 208 -2.59 -11.15 19.17
N ARG A 209 -2.97 -9.88 19.30
CA ARG A 209 -3.04 -8.92 18.17
C ARG A 209 -1.67 -8.38 17.75
N GLY A 210 -0.58 -8.76 18.41
CA GLY A 210 0.76 -8.30 18.07
C GLY A 210 1.01 -6.83 18.42
N LEU A 211 0.31 -6.29 19.42
CA LEU A 211 0.46 -4.89 19.87
C LEU A 211 1.25 -4.76 21.16
N VAL A 212 1.32 -5.82 21.98
CA VAL A 212 2.00 -5.80 23.27
C VAL A 212 2.92 -6.99 23.39
N ILE A 213 4.08 -6.78 24.00
CA ILE A 213 5.03 -7.84 24.36
C ILE A 213 5.07 -7.99 25.87
N ARG A 214 4.90 -9.22 26.34
CA ARG A 214 5.18 -9.59 27.72
C ARG A 214 6.68 -9.68 27.96
N LYS A 215 7.16 -9.07 29.06
CA LYS A 215 8.52 -9.25 29.57
C LYS A 215 8.50 -10.16 30.79
N LEU A 216 9.39 -11.15 30.80
CA LEU A 216 9.54 -12.07 31.93
C LEU A 216 10.17 -11.32 33.11
N GLY A 217 9.52 -11.39 34.28
CA GLY A 217 9.96 -10.71 35.51
C GLY A 217 8.90 -10.77 36.60
N THR A 218 9.31 -10.50 37.84
CA THR A 218 8.46 -10.38 39.02
C THR A 218 8.59 -8.97 39.60
N PRO A 219 7.55 -8.11 39.50
CA PRO A 219 6.24 -8.35 38.89
C PRO A 219 6.28 -8.43 37.36
N ARG A 220 5.25 -9.06 36.75
CA ARG A 220 5.11 -9.15 35.30
C ARG A 220 5.06 -7.75 34.67
N ARG A 221 5.81 -7.56 33.59
CA ARG A 221 5.92 -6.30 32.86
C ARG A 221 5.54 -6.47 31.39
N PHE A 222 5.14 -5.38 30.77
CA PHE A 222 4.64 -5.32 29.40
C PHE A 222 5.25 -4.11 28.70
N SER A 223 5.44 -4.21 27.40
CA SER A 223 5.85 -3.11 26.53
C SER A 223 5.00 -3.07 25.29
N ALA A 224 4.62 -1.89 24.82
CA ALA A 224 3.98 -1.74 23.52
C ALA A 224 4.96 -2.07 22.39
N ILE A 225 4.44 -2.66 21.31
CA ILE A 225 5.08 -2.60 20.00
C ILE A 225 5.06 -1.14 19.54
N PRO A 226 6.12 -0.62 18.89
CA PRO A 226 6.15 0.76 18.41
C PRO A 226 4.92 1.12 17.54
N PRO A 227 4.35 2.33 17.65
CA PRO A 227 3.11 2.73 16.96
C PRO A 227 3.13 2.49 15.46
N GLU A 228 4.24 2.78 14.78
CA GLU A 228 4.41 2.55 13.35
C GLU A 228 4.17 1.09 12.97
N ASN A 229 4.71 0.15 13.74
CA ASN A 229 4.56 -1.28 13.51
C ASN A 229 3.20 -1.79 13.99
N GLY A 230 2.69 -1.25 15.09
CA GLY A 230 1.41 -1.66 15.68
C GLY A 230 0.23 -1.28 14.79
N ILE A 231 0.22 -0.06 14.25
CA ILE A 231 -0.83 0.42 13.33
C ILE A 231 -0.77 -0.35 12.01
N ASP A 232 0.43 -0.55 11.44
CA ASP A 232 0.60 -1.37 10.23
C ASP A 232 0.06 -2.79 10.41
N GLN A 233 0.29 -3.41 11.57
CA GLN A 233 -0.24 -4.73 11.89
C GLN A 233 -1.77 -4.75 11.97
N LEU A 234 -2.39 -3.71 12.52
CA LEU A 234 -3.85 -3.59 12.58
C LEU A 234 -4.47 -3.43 11.19
N ILE A 235 -3.87 -2.58 10.34
CA ILE A 235 -4.30 -2.40 8.95
C ILE A 235 -4.25 -3.73 8.20
N ARG A 236 -3.13 -4.46 8.30
CA ARG A 236 -2.99 -5.79 7.68
C ARG A 236 -4.05 -6.77 8.14
N THR A 237 -4.26 -6.84 9.46
CA THR A 237 -5.28 -7.72 10.05
C THR A 237 -6.67 -7.40 9.52
N LYS A 238 -7.03 -6.11 9.42
CA LYS A 238 -8.34 -5.69 8.90
C LYS A 238 -8.50 -6.02 7.42
N LEU A 239 -7.45 -5.81 6.60
CA LEU A 239 -7.45 -6.16 5.19
C LEU A 239 -7.68 -7.66 4.97
N ASP A 240 -7.08 -8.51 5.78
CA ASP A 240 -7.22 -9.95 5.65
C ASP A 240 -8.64 -10.41 6.03
N ILE A 241 -9.22 -9.87 7.11
CA ILE A 241 -10.63 -10.11 7.47
C ILE A 241 -11.57 -9.67 6.34
N MET A 242 -11.35 -8.49 5.77
CA MET A 242 -12.20 -7.98 4.68
C MET A 242 -12.09 -8.83 3.41
N LYS A 243 -10.91 -9.37 3.09
CA LYS A 243 -10.74 -10.28 1.95
C LYS A 243 -11.53 -11.57 2.15
N GLU A 244 -11.42 -12.18 3.32
CA GLU A 244 -12.18 -13.40 3.64
C GLU A 244 -13.70 -13.18 3.53
N GLU A 245 -14.19 -12.03 3.99
CA GLU A 245 -15.59 -11.66 3.86
C GLU A 245 -16.03 -11.50 2.40
N ILE A 246 -15.22 -10.81 1.57
CA ILE A 246 -15.47 -10.64 0.14
C ILE A 246 -15.51 -12.00 -0.57
N ASP A 247 -14.59 -12.89 -0.27
CA ASP A 247 -14.53 -14.22 -0.88
C ASP A 247 -15.76 -15.06 -0.49
N SER A 248 -16.18 -15.01 0.78
CA SER A 248 -17.43 -15.63 1.23
C SER A 248 -18.66 -15.09 0.50
N LEU A 249 -18.72 -13.77 0.27
CA LEU A 249 -19.83 -13.15 -0.45
C LEU A 249 -19.86 -13.58 -1.93
N ARG A 250 -18.70 -13.72 -2.57
CA ARG A 250 -18.59 -14.20 -3.97
C ARG A 250 -19.04 -15.65 -4.12
N GLU A 251 -18.72 -16.52 -3.17
CA GLU A 251 -19.21 -17.90 -3.17
C GLU A 251 -20.74 -17.95 -3.01
N LYS A 252 -21.27 -17.18 -2.05
CA LYS A 252 -22.72 -17.07 -1.84
C LYS A 252 -23.43 -16.54 -3.09
N GLN A 253 -22.87 -15.52 -3.74
CA GLN A 253 -23.38 -14.95 -4.99
C GLN A 253 -23.46 -16.02 -6.10
N SER A 254 -22.35 -16.75 -6.32
CA SER A 254 -22.27 -17.79 -7.35
C SER A 254 -23.33 -18.88 -7.14
N ARG A 255 -23.47 -19.35 -5.90
CA ARG A 255 -24.49 -20.34 -5.52
C ARG A 255 -25.92 -19.81 -5.71
N LEU A 256 -26.18 -18.56 -5.34
CA LEU A 256 -27.50 -17.95 -5.48
C LEU A 256 -27.89 -17.79 -6.95
N ILE A 257 -26.96 -17.34 -7.81
CA ILE A 257 -27.19 -17.24 -9.26
C ILE A 257 -27.57 -18.60 -9.85
N LEU A 258 -26.88 -19.69 -9.47
CA LEU A 258 -27.20 -21.04 -9.95
C LEU A 258 -28.62 -21.46 -9.54
N LYS A 259 -29.00 -21.25 -8.27
CA LYS A 259 -30.35 -21.55 -7.78
C LYS A 259 -31.42 -20.75 -8.54
N LEU A 260 -31.21 -19.44 -8.73
CA LEU A 260 -32.16 -18.59 -9.42
C LEU A 260 -32.28 -18.93 -10.91
N LYS A 261 -31.19 -19.33 -11.58
CA LYS A 261 -31.24 -19.82 -12.97
C LYS A 261 -32.02 -21.13 -13.10
N ALA A 262 -31.89 -22.04 -12.12
CA ALA A 262 -32.58 -23.33 -12.13
C ALA A 262 -34.10 -23.22 -11.91
N VAL A 263 -34.60 -22.12 -11.32
CA VAL A 263 -36.02 -21.89 -11.02
C VAL A 263 -36.77 -21.24 -12.20
N ARG A 264 -36.14 -21.04 -13.37
CA ARG A 264 -36.86 -20.59 -14.57
C ARG A 264 -37.89 -21.66 -14.97
N LEU A 265 -39.15 -21.44 -14.59
CA LEU A 265 -40.30 -22.15 -15.12
C LEU A 265 -40.28 -21.98 -16.66
N PRO A 266 -40.64 -23.02 -17.43
CA PRO A 266 -40.83 -22.90 -18.87
C PRO A 266 -42.07 -22.04 -19.12
N VAL A 267 -41.94 -20.73 -18.94
CA VAL A 267 -42.87 -19.77 -19.48
C VAL A 267 -42.68 -19.86 -20.99
N GLN A 268 -43.73 -20.17 -21.74
CA GLN A 268 -43.75 -19.93 -23.17
C GLN A 268 -43.24 -18.50 -23.36
N GLN A 269 -42.02 -18.34 -23.86
CA GLN A 269 -41.48 -17.02 -24.15
C GLN A 269 -42.41 -16.42 -25.20
N GLU A 270 -43.38 -15.63 -24.76
CA GLU A 270 -44.03 -14.69 -25.66
C GLU A 270 -42.89 -13.90 -26.26
N SER A 271 -42.65 -14.18 -27.54
CA SER A 271 -41.52 -13.65 -28.30
C SER A 271 -41.86 -12.21 -28.65
N GLN A 272 -42.00 -11.36 -27.64
CA GLN A 272 -41.99 -9.93 -27.86
C GLN A 272 -40.56 -9.58 -28.23
N SER A 273 -40.35 -9.34 -29.52
CA SER A 273 -39.05 -9.03 -30.11
C SER A 273 -38.49 -7.66 -29.71
N ILE A 274 -39.22 -6.89 -28.90
CA ILE A 274 -38.88 -5.52 -28.49
C ILE A 274 -39.09 -5.40 -26.98
N GLU A 275 -38.03 -5.04 -26.26
CA GLU A 275 -38.03 -4.78 -24.82
C GLU A 275 -37.73 -3.29 -24.56
N VAL A 276 -38.40 -2.68 -23.57
CA VAL A 276 -38.13 -1.31 -23.12
C VAL A 276 -37.30 -1.36 -21.84
N ILE A 277 -36.11 -0.76 -21.86
CA ILE A 277 -35.18 -0.74 -20.72
C ILE A 277 -35.41 0.56 -19.93
N PRO A 278 -35.89 0.50 -18.67
CA PRO A 278 -36.49 1.67 -18.02
C PRO A 278 -35.48 2.60 -17.34
N ASN A 279 -34.28 2.15 -16.99
CA ASN A 279 -33.35 2.94 -16.18
C ASN A 279 -31.88 2.82 -16.60
N LYS A 280 -31.08 3.77 -16.09
CA LYS A 280 -29.65 3.96 -16.40
C LYS A 280 -28.81 2.71 -16.13
N ASN A 281 -28.95 2.11 -14.95
CA ASN A 281 -28.19 0.92 -14.57
C ASN A 281 -28.59 -0.30 -15.40
N SER A 282 -29.88 -0.47 -15.69
CA SER A 282 -30.40 -1.53 -16.55
C SER A 282 -29.89 -1.40 -18.00
N THR A 283 -29.74 -0.17 -18.52
CA THR A 283 -29.20 0.09 -19.86
C THR A 283 -27.74 -0.36 -19.97
N LEU A 284 -26.93 0.01 -18.97
CA LEU A 284 -25.53 -0.43 -18.91
C LEU A 284 -25.39 -1.95 -18.74
N MET A 285 -26.18 -2.55 -17.86
CA MET A 285 -26.17 -3.99 -17.64
C MET A 285 -26.57 -4.76 -18.90
N ARG A 286 -27.57 -4.27 -19.66
CA ARG A 286 -27.95 -4.88 -20.93
C ARG A 286 -26.86 -4.74 -21.98
N LEU A 287 -26.24 -3.56 -22.13
CA LEU A 287 -25.08 -3.38 -23.02
C LEU A 287 -23.93 -4.35 -22.71
N ILE A 288 -23.66 -4.59 -21.42
CA ILE A 288 -22.66 -5.56 -20.99
C ILE A 288 -23.09 -6.97 -21.37
N GLU A 289 -24.33 -7.38 -21.09
CA GLU A 289 -24.86 -8.70 -21.45
C GLU A 289 -24.80 -8.97 -22.96
N MET A 290 -25.31 -8.03 -23.77
CA MET A 290 -25.31 -8.12 -25.24
C MET A 290 -23.89 -8.33 -25.78
N THR A 291 -22.95 -7.50 -25.32
CA THR A 291 -21.55 -7.59 -25.78
C THR A 291 -20.79 -8.76 -25.19
N GLN A 292 -21.14 -9.26 -24.00
CA GLN A 292 -20.57 -10.50 -23.46
C GLN A 292 -20.89 -11.71 -24.32
N ASN A 293 -22.08 -11.74 -24.93
CA ASN A 293 -22.52 -12.85 -25.77
C ASN A 293 -22.10 -12.73 -27.24
N ALA A 294 -21.54 -11.59 -27.66
CA ALA A 294 -21.05 -11.38 -29.02
C ALA A 294 -19.99 -12.40 -29.44
N LYS A 295 -20.19 -12.99 -30.62
CA LYS A 295 -19.33 -14.02 -31.22
C LYS A 295 -18.63 -13.57 -32.49
N HIS A 296 -19.28 -12.77 -33.33
CA HIS A 296 -18.80 -12.48 -34.69
C HIS A 296 -18.60 -10.99 -34.92
N GLN A 297 -19.61 -10.16 -34.63
CA GLN A 297 -19.58 -8.75 -35.00
C GLN A 297 -20.36 -7.86 -34.02
N ILE A 298 -19.82 -6.66 -33.78
CA ILE A 298 -20.51 -5.57 -33.10
C ILE A 298 -20.45 -4.33 -33.98
N ASP A 299 -21.63 -3.81 -34.33
CA ASP A 299 -21.78 -2.54 -35.02
C ASP A 299 -22.34 -1.51 -34.06
N VAL A 300 -21.71 -0.35 -33.99
CA VAL A 300 -22.14 0.70 -33.08
C VAL A 300 -22.11 2.06 -33.77
N VAL A 301 -23.19 2.81 -33.60
CA VAL A 301 -23.32 4.21 -33.98
C VAL A 301 -23.60 4.95 -32.70
N THR A 302 -22.66 5.78 -32.23
CA THR A 302 -22.83 6.51 -30.97
C THR A 302 -21.74 7.56 -30.79
N SER A 303 -21.92 8.42 -29.78
CA SER A 303 -20.92 9.39 -29.39
C SER A 303 -19.64 8.77 -28.82
N LEU A 304 -18.51 9.47 -28.97
CA LEU A 304 -17.23 9.00 -28.44
C LEU A 304 -17.29 8.89 -26.90
N GLU A 305 -18.03 9.80 -26.25
CA GLU A 305 -18.27 9.79 -24.81
C GLU A 305 -19.07 8.54 -24.37
N GLU A 306 -20.10 8.14 -25.12
CA GLU A 306 -20.85 6.92 -24.83
C GLU A 306 -20.01 5.64 -25.04
N LEU A 307 -19.12 5.61 -26.05
CA LEU A 307 -18.15 4.51 -26.22
C LEU A 307 -17.22 4.39 -25.00
N LYS A 308 -16.76 5.51 -24.44
CA LYS A 308 -15.89 5.51 -23.25
C LYS A 308 -16.60 5.01 -22.01
N MET A 309 -17.85 5.43 -21.78
CA MET A 309 -18.64 4.98 -20.62
C MET A 309 -18.89 3.47 -20.66
N ALA A 310 -19.16 2.91 -21.83
CA ALA A 310 -19.26 1.47 -22.02
C ALA A 310 -17.93 0.76 -21.74
N HIS A 311 -16.79 1.43 -21.91
CA HIS A 311 -15.47 0.87 -21.64
C HIS A 311 -15.09 0.91 -20.15
N ILE A 312 -15.29 2.05 -19.45
CA ILE A 312 -14.91 2.24 -18.03
C ILE A 312 -15.55 1.17 -17.12
N ASN A 313 -16.75 0.72 -17.47
CA ASN A 313 -17.52 -0.23 -16.67
C ASN A 313 -17.33 -1.70 -17.06
N ARG A 314 -16.39 -2.02 -17.96
CA ARG A 314 -16.10 -3.40 -18.38
C ARG A 314 -14.83 -3.95 -17.73
N SER A 315 -14.82 -5.26 -17.48
CA SER A 315 -13.59 -5.93 -17.07
C SER A 315 -12.55 -5.89 -18.20
N LYS A 316 -11.28 -5.74 -17.81
CA LYS A 316 -10.14 -5.74 -18.76
C LYS A 316 -10.14 -7.01 -19.63
N THR A 317 -10.43 -8.15 -19.03
CA THR A 317 -10.52 -9.47 -19.69
C THR A 317 -11.59 -9.52 -20.79
N LEU A 318 -12.78 -8.98 -20.54
CA LEU A 318 -13.85 -8.94 -21.54
C LEU A 318 -13.48 -8.03 -22.71
N THR A 319 -12.89 -6.87 -22.42
CA THR A 319 -12.45 -5.92 -23.44
C THR A 319 -11.40 -6.54 -24.36
N GLU A 320 -10.40 -7.22 -23.79
CA GLU A 320 -9.37 -7.93 -24.55
C GLU A 320 -9.96 -9.06 -25.41
N ARG A 321 -10.92 -9.84 -24.89
CA ARG A 321 -11.60 -10.90 -25.66
C ARG A 321 -12.25 -10.32 -26.91
N LEU A 322 -13.06 -9.27 -26.73
CA LEU A 322 -13.80 -8.67 -27.83
C LEU A 322 -12.88 -8.16 -28.94
N ILE A 323 -11.80 -7.47 -28.59
CA ILE A 323 -10.83 -6.95 -29.57
C ILE A 323 -10.16 -8.10 -30.33
N LYS A 324 -9.91 -9.23 -29.68
CA LYS A 324 -9.26 -10.40 -30.29
C LYS A 324 -10.18 -11.18 -31.23
N THR A 325 -11.45 -11.37 -30.86
CA THR A 325 -12.30 -12.39 -31.49
C THR A 325 -13.51 -11.85 -32.23
N VAL A 326 -13.91 -10.60 -31.99
CA VAL A 326 -15.15 -10.03 -32.54
C VAL A 326 -14.81 -8.85 -33.44
N LYS A 327 -15.38 -8.81 -34.65
CA LYS A 327 -15.21 -7.68 -35.56
C LYS A 327 -15.98 -6.47 -35.02
N ILE A 328 -15.32 -5.34 -34.80
CA ILE A 328 -15.96 -4.14 -34.25
C ILE A 328 -15.96 -3.04 -35.32
N ARG A 329 -17.14 -2.50 -35.62
CA ARG A 329 -17.31 -1.34 -36.50
C ARG A 329 -18.01 -0.23 -35.73
N ALA A 330 -17.40 0.95 -35.68
CA ALA A 330 -17.94 2.10 -34.97
C ALA A 330 -18.10 3.31 -35.89
N ILE A 331 -19.23 3.99 -35.81
CA ILE A 331 -19.49 5.29 -36.42
C ILE A 331 -19.64 6.31 -35.29
N THR A 332 -18.80 7.35 -35.28
CA THR A 332 -18.73 8.31 -34.17
C THR A 332 -18.25 9.68 -34.62
N GLU A 333 -18.58 10.73 -33.86
CA GLU A 333 -18.02 12.07 -34.01
C GLU A 333 -16.63 12.15 -33.37
N THR A 334 -15.58 12.10 -34.18
CA THR A 334 -14.25 12.48 -33.69
C THR A 334 -13.34 12.99 -34.80
N GLN A 335 -12.88 14.24 -34.66
CA GLN A 335 -11.81 14.79 -35.47
C GLN A 335 -10.41 14.45 -34.91
N LYS A 336 -10.33 14.06 -33.62
CA LYS A 336 -9.07 13.76 -32.92
C LYS A 336 -9.25 12.55 -31.99
N LEU A 337 -8.55 11.47 -32.30
CA LEU A 337 -8.52 10.27 -31.46
C LEU A 337 -7.74 10.53 -30.16
N ASP A 338 -8.33 10.18 -29.03
CA ASP A 338 -7.66 10.21 -27.73
C ASP A 338 -6.71 9.01 -27.53
N THR A 339 -5.97 9.02 -26.42
CA THR A 339 -4.98 7.98 -26.09
C THR A 339 -5.62 6.59 -25.94
N LEU A 340 -6.83 6.50 -25.38
CA LEU A 340 -7.52 5.23 -25.17
C LEU A 340 -7.95 4.63 -26.52
N THR A 341 -8.61 5.41 -27.37
CA THR A 341 -9.04 4.96 -28.70
C THR A 341 -7.83 4.57 -29.57
N LYS A 342 -6.74 5.35 -29.51
CA LYS A 342 -5.48 5.00 -30.20
C LYS A 342 -4.92 3.66 -29.72
N ASN A 343 -4.92 3.41 -28.42
CA ASN A 343 -4.46 2.14 -27.85
C ASN A 343 -5.35 0.97 -28.30
N TYR A 344 -6.66 1.14 -28.41
CA TYR A 344 -7.56 0.12 -28.95
C TYR A 344 -7.26 -0.23 -30.38
N ILE A 345 -7.14 0.77 -31.25
CA ILE A 345 -6.81 0.55 -32.66
C ILE A 345 -5.47 -0.18 -32.77
N LYS A 346 -4.46 0.26 -32.02
CA LYS A 346 -3.13 -0.38 -31.99
C LYS A 346 -3.21 -1.84 -31.54
N THR A 347 -3.97 -2.12 -30.49
CA THR A 347 -4.16 -3.46 -29.93
C THR A 347 -4.90 -4.37 -30.93
N SER A 348 -5.95 -3.86 -31.57
CA SER A 348 -6.74 -4.58 -32.59
C SER A 348 -5.90 -4.97 -33.81
N LYS A 349 -5.01 -4.07 -34.27
CA LYS A 349 -4.06 -4.33 -35.35
C LYS A 349 -3.05 -5.42 -34.97
N ALA A 350 -2.56 -5.43 -33.73
CA ALA A 350 -1.64 -6.47 -33.26
C ALA A 350 -2.26 -7.88 -33.26
N PHE A 351 -3.59 -7.98 -33.19
CA PHE A 351 -4.33 -9.24 -33.26
C PHE A 351 -4.90 -9.57 -34.64
N ASN A 352 -4.51 -8.85 -35.70
CA ASN A 352 -5.08 -9.00 -37.06
C ASN A 352 -6.62 -8.90 -37.14
N ASN A 353 -7.24 -8.20 -36.19
CA ASN A 353 -8.69 -7.95 -36.17
C ASN A 353 -8.93 -6.45 -35.98
N PRO A 354 -8.66 -5.62 -37.00
CA PRO A 354 -8.69 -4.17 -36.87
C PRO A 354 -10.11 -3.67 -36.59
N ILE A 355 -10.23 -2.78 -35.61
CA ILE A 355 -11.47 -2.04 -35.38
C ILE A 355 -11.67 -1.06 -36.54
N GLU A 356 -12.82 -1.12 -37.19
CA GLU A 356 -13.20 -0.15 -38.23
C GLU A 356 -13.85 1.06 -37.55
N LEU A 357 -13.26 2.25 -37.73
CA LEU A 357 -13.81 3.51 -37.22
C LEU A 357 -14.16 4.41 -38.40
N ARG A 358 -15.39 4.92 -38.41
CA ARG A 358 -15.87 5.89 -39.39
C ARG A 358 -16.27 7.18 -38.66
N GLN A 359 -15.83 8.30 -39.21
CA GLN A 359 -16.12 9.61 -38.65
C GLN A 359 -17.39 10.20 -39.28
N VAL A 360 -18.22 10.79 -38.45
CA VAL A 360 -19.31 11.70 -38.86
C VAL A 360 -19.20 13.03 -38.10
N GLN A 361 -19.97 14.05 -38.49
CA GLN A 361 -20.00 15.31 -37.74
C GLN A 361 -20.70 15.14 -36.39
N VAL A 362 -21.89 14.55 -36.39
CA VAL A 362 -22.68 14.19 -35.20
C VAL A 362 -23.52 12.96 -35.54
N PRO A 363 -23.48 11.86 -34.77
CA PRO A 363 -24.38 10.74 -34.93
C PRO A 363 -25.82 11.16 -34.66
N PRO A 364 -26.78 10.90 -35.58
CA PRO A 364 -28.16 11.32 -35.42
C PRO A 364 -28.92 10.54 -34.33
N PHE A 365 -28.40 9.38 -33.92
CA PHE A 365 -28.96 8.51 -32.89
C PHE A 365 -27.87 7.59 -32.34
N ASN A 366 -28.13 6.93 -31.21
CA ASN A 366 -27.31 5.81 -30.77
C ASN A 366 -27.97 4.47 -31.09
N LEU A 367 -27.16 3.56 -31.60
CA LEU A 367 -27.55 2.21 -32.01
C LEU A 367 -26.38 1.27 -31.78
N ILE A 368 -26.65 0.10 -31.21
CA ILE A 368 -25.73 -1.02 -31.19
C ILE A 368 -26.44 -2.24 -31.78
N ILE A 369 -25.72 -2.99 -32.60
CA ILE A 369 -26.15 -4.25 -33.18
C ILE A 369 -25.08 -5.30 -32.85
N VAL A 370 -25.50 -6.43 -32.31
CA VAL A 370 -24.62 -7.56 -32.00
C VAL A 370 -25.03 -8.74 -32.86
N ASP A 371 -24.06 -9.32 -33.58
CA ASP A 371 -24.18 -10.51 -34.43
C ASP A 371 -25.35 -10.52 -35.45
N GLY A 372 -25.98 -9.36 -35.68
CA GLY A 372 -27.12 -9.20 -36.58
C GLY A 372 -28.45 -9.74 -36.05
N ASN A 373 -28.48 -10.27 -34.82
CA ASN A 373 -29.68 -10.86 -34.22
C ASN A 373 -30.23 -10.05 -33.03
N GLU A 374 -29.46 -9.12 -32.48
CA GLU A 374 -29.88 -8.28 -31.37
C GLU A 374 -29.49 -6.82 -31.62
N ALA A 375 -30.40 -5.88 -31.34
CA ALA A 375 -30.16 -4.45 -31.49
C ALA A 375 -30.72 -3.65 -30.30
N MET A 376 -30.06 -2.55 -29.95
CA MET A 376 -30.52 -1.63 -28.92
C MET A 376 -30.28 -0.19 -29.38
N TRP A 377 -31.29 0.67 -29.26
CA TRP A 377 -31.25 2.07 -29.66
C TRP A 377 -31.77 2.99 -28.57
N GLY A 378 -31.43 4.28 -28.64
CA GLY A 378 -31.87 5.29 -27.68
C GLY A 378 -30.70 6.02 -27.02
N LYS A 379 -30.89 6.62 -25.85
CA LYS A 379 -29.81 7.30 -25.12
C LYS A 379 -29.04 6.28 -24.29
N PHE A 380 -27.75 6.08 -24.59
CA PHE A 380 -26.89 5.27 -23.71
C PHE A 380 -26.30 6.13 -22.59
N LYS A 381 -26.25 7.46 -22.77
CA LYS A 381 -25.92 8.41 -21.71
C LYS A 381 -27.10 8.60 -20.74
N PRO A 382 -26.85 8.71 -19.42
CA PRO A 382 -27.79 9.39 -18.54
C PRO A 382 -28.01 10.83 -19.01
N LYS A 383 -29.27 11.29 -19.15
CA LYS A 383 -29.53 12.71 -18.93
C LYS A 383 -29.09 12.99 -17.49
N ASP A 384 -28.21 13.97 -17.31
CA ASP A 384 -28.19 14.69 -16.05
C ASP A 384 -29.62 15.24 -15.92
N GLU A 385 -30.31 14.83 -14.87
CA GLU A 385 -31.59 15.43 -14.53
C GLU A 385 -31.27 16.87 -14.14
N ASP A 386 -31.85 17.82 -14.87
CA ASP A 386 -32.09 19.17 -14.37
C ASP A 386 -32.96 19.12 -13.11
#